data_AF-A0A2T5K3U4-F1
#
_entry.id   AF-A0A2T5K3U4-F1
#
_cell.length_a   1.000
_cell.length_b   1.000
_cell.length_c   1.000
_cell.angle_alpha   90.00
_cell.angle_beta   90.00
_cell.angle_gamma   90.00
#
_symmetry.space_group_name_H-M   'P 1'
#
loop_
_entity.id
_entity.type
_entity.pdbx_description
1 polymer ?
#
loop_
_entity_poly.entity_id
_entity_poly.type
_entity_poly.pdbx_seq_one_letter_code
_entity_poly.pdbx_strand_id
1 'polypeptide(L)'
;MYANCIKCGSQKTHSSRVRPGERTAAMLFLKPVRCRECRERFWVQNPTAYVAAGAALSLIVLVFTTVWLLIEQNSVDQYIVPASEGQPASEGQPKQETIGAGKSAAAQQTYPTATDAGIIPSKDSKTERSKKQPAPQVSSPTDDHYFTVRLYQESAENGNSDAQYKLGLLYLTGNGALQDFAEAAKWLKLAAEQGYALAQYELGLIYRTGHGVAIDQVQSYVWLNLAAAAGIQQAVAAREEVMRSLNGKQLAQAQKASRDWLASKSKSKTPDNGSSKPSRDIHE
;
A
#
# COMPACT_ATOMS: atom_id res chain seq x y z
N MET A 1 5.44 30.58 -11.77
CA MET A 1 6.90 30.55 -11.56
C MET A 1 7.47 29.41 -12.40
N TYR A 2 8.50 29.66 -13.19
CA TYR A 2 9.15 28.58 -13.93
C TYR A 2 10.05 27.80 -12.97
N ALA A 3 10.08 26.47 -13.10
CA ALA A 3 10.97 25.64 -12.31
C ALA A 3 12.44 25.95 -12.63
N ASN A 4 13.31 25.78 -11.63
CA ASN A 4 14.75 25.89 -11.80
C ASN A 4 15.23 24.85 -12.81
N CYS A 5 16.28 25.18 -13.56
CA CYS A 5 16.87 24.24 -14.49
C CYS A 5 17.43 23.02 -13.74
N ILE A 6 17.03 21.82 -14.17
CA ILE A 6 17.45 20.55 -13.56
C ILE A 6 18.97 20.32 -13.68
N LYS A 7 19.61 20.87 -14.72
CA LYS A 7 21.05 20.66 -14.97
C LYS A 7 21.96 21.71 -14.33
N CYS A 8 21.55 22.99 -14.34
CA CYS A 8 22.41 24.09 -13.88
C CYS A 8 21.82 24.93 -12.74
N GLY A 9 20.64 24.58 -12.22
CA GLY A 9 19.99 25.30 -11.12
C GLY A 9 19.48 26.71 -11.46
N SER A 10 19.69 27.19 -12.68
CA SER A 10 19.33 28.54 -13.10
C SER A 10 17.81 28.79 -13.09
N GLN A 11 17.42 29.95 -12.55
CA GLN A 11 16.05 30.46 -12.60
C GLN A 11 15.69 31.08 -13.96
N LYS A 12 16.66 31.26 -14.86
CA LYS A 12 16.44 31.87 -16.19
C LYS A 12 15.92 30.83 -17.18
N THR A 13 14.64 30.49 -17.04
CA THR A 13 13.95 29.50 -17.88
C THR A 13 12.76 30.15 -18.62
N HIS A 14 12.48 29.70 -19.84
CA HIS A 14 11.35 30.18 -20.64
C HIS A 14 10.60 29.02 -21.30
N SER A 15 9.33 29.25 -21.64
CA SER A 15 8.51 28.25 -22.33
C SER A 15 9.05 27.97 -23.74
N SER A 16 9.03 26.69 -24.11
CA SER A 16 9.37 26.23 -25.47
C SER A 16 8.10 25.76 -26.18
N ARG A 17 8.09 25.70 -27.52
CA ARG A 17 6.97 25.11 -28.28
C ARG A 17 7.22 23.64 -28.56
N VAL A 18 6.20 22.80 -28.38
CA VAL A 18 6.26 21.35 -28.71
C VAL A 18 6.46 21.18 -30.22
N ARG A 19 7.37 20.27 -30.62
CA ARG A 19 7.60 19.96 -32.04
C ARG A 19 6.52 19.01 -32.58
N PRO A 20 6.17 19.06 -33.87
CA PRO A 20 5.35 18.03 -34.50
C PRO A 20 6.09 16.68 -34.42
N GLY A 21 5.46 15.65 -33.85
CA GLY A 21 6.04 14.31 -33.69
C GLY A 21 6.37 13.88 -32.25
N GLU A 22 6.49 14.83 -31.31
CA GLU A 22 6.76 14.52 -29.89
C GLU A 22 5.47 14.38 -29.06
N ARG A 23 4.29 14.66 -29.62
CA ARG A 23 3.02 14.73 -28.88
C ARG A 23 2.55 13.35 -28.40
N THR A 24 2.92 12.96 -27.19
CA THR A 24 2.32 11.81 -26.49
C THR A 24 1.22 12.27 -25.53
N ALA A 25 0.29 11.37 -25.18
CA ALA A 25 -0.81 11.69 -24.25
C ALA A 25 -0.31 12.19 -22.87
N ALA A 26 0.85 11.69 -22.41
CA ALA A 26 1.50 12.15 -21.19
C ALA A 26 1.93 13.63 -21.23
N MET A 27 2.12 14.21 -22.42
CA MET A 27 2.51 15.63 -22.57
C MET A 27 1.35 16.60 -22.39
N LEU A 28 0.10 16.15 -22.28
CA LEU A 28 -1.04 17.02 -21.96
C LEU A 28 -0.87 17.67 -20.57
N PHE A 29 -0.17 16.98 -19.66
CA PHE A 29 0.06 17.42 -18.29
C PHE A 29 1.45 18.04 -18.06
N LEU A 30 2.26 18.16 -19.12
CA LEU A 30 3.64 18.64 -19.05
C LEU A 30 3.84 19.83 -19.98
N LYS A 31 4.50 20.89 -19.48
CA LYS A 31 4.89 22.06 -20.26
C LYS A 31 6.39 21.98 -20.59
N PRO A 32 6.80 22.10 -21.85
CA PRO A 32 8.22 22.13 -22.22
C PRO A 32 8.84 23.47 -21.84
N VAL A 33 9.97 23.42 -21.16
CA VAL A 33 10.73 24.58 -20.68
C VAL A 33 12.18 24.46 -21.19
N ARG A 34 12.79 25.60 -21.49
CA ARG A 34 14.19 25.69 -21.91
C ARG A 34 14.97 26.61 -21.01
N CYS A 35 16.16 26.18 -20.59
CA CYS A 35 17.09 27.03 -19.85
C CYS A 35 17.83 27.99 -20.79
N ARG A 36 18.03 29.24 -20.35
CA ARG A 36 18.78 30.24 -21.13
C ARG A 36 20.30 30.05 -21.04
N GLU A 37 20.80 29.53 -19.92
CA GLU A 37 22.25 29.35 -19.68
C GLU A 37 22.77 28.05 -20.29
N CYS A 38 22.23 26.89 -19.92
CA CYS A 38 22.73 25.60 -20.43
C CYS A 38 22.03 25.11 -21.71
N ARG A 39 21.04 25.87 -22.22
CA ARG A 39 20.23 25.57 -23.42
C ARG A 39 19.46 24.24 -23.41
N GLU A 40 19.49 23.51 -22.29
CA GLU A 40 18.78 22.26 -22.11
C GLU A 40 17.27 22.42 -22.10
N ARG A 41 16.60 21.39 -22.59
CA ARG A 41 15.15 21.29 -22.66
C ARG A 41 14.66 20.25 -21.67
N PHE A 42 13.70 20.62 -20.86
CA PHE A 42 13.11 19.73 -19.86
C PHE A 42 11.60 19.99 -19.73
N TRP A 43 10.91 19.07 -19.08
CA TRP A 43 9.47 19.09 -18.94
C TRP A 43 9.11 19.36 -17.49
N VAL A 44 8.16 20.27 -17.28
CA VAL A 44 7.67 20.64 -15.95
C VAL A 44 6.18 20.37 -15.89
N GLN A 45 5.68 19.95 -14.72
CA GLN A 45 4.26 19.74 -14.51
C GLN A 45 3.47 21.03 -14.80
N ASN A 46 2.33 20.85 -15.45
CA ASN A 46 1.43 21.94 -15.80
C ASN A 46 0.23 21.98 -14.83
N PRO A 47 0.24 22.79 -13.76
CA PRO A 47 -0.83 22.79 -12.77
C PRO A 47 -2.19 23.17 -13.36
N THR A 48 -2.21 24.02 -14.39
CA THR A 48 -3.46 24.44 -15.04
C THR A 48 -4.10 23.29 -15.84
N ALA A 49 -3.32 22.32 -16.31
CA ALA A 49 -3.86 21.16 -17.02
C ALA A 49 -4.57 20.18 -16.06
N TYR A 50 -4.03 19.99 -14.86
CA TYR A 50 -4.66 19.16 -13.84
C TYR A 50 -5.97 19.75 -13.34
N VAL A 51 -6.02 21.07 -13.11
CA VAL A 51 -7.26 21.76 -12.73
C VAL A 51 -8.32 21.65 -13.84
N ALA A 52 -7.93 21.81 -15.11
CA ALA A 52 -8.84 21.66 -16.24
C ALA A 52 -9.37 20.22 -16.39
N ALA A 53 -8.51 19.21 -16.20
CA ALA A 53 -8.92 17.80 -16.24
C ALA A 53 -9.86 17.45 -15.07
N GLY A 54 -9.56 17.96 -13.87
CA GLY A 54 -10.45 17.80 -12.71
C GLY A 54 -11.83 18.43 -12.93
N ALA A 55 -11.88 19.63 -13.48
CA ALA A 55 -13.14 20.29 -13.80
C ALA A 55 -13.97 19.51 -14.83
N ALA A 56 -13.33 18.94 -15.86
CA ALA A 56 -14.00 18.12 -16.87
C ALA A 56 -14.59 16.83 -16.26
N LEU A 57 -13.86 16.15 -15.39
CA LEU A 57 -14.35 14.95 -14.71
C LEU A 57 -15.53 15.27 -13.78
N SER A 58 -15.48 16.39 -13.06
CA SER A 58 -16.59 16.83 -12.22
C SER A 58 -17.85 17.10 -13.03
N LEU A 59 -17.72 17.71 -14.22
CA LEU A 59 -18.85 17.93 -15.13
C LEU A 59 -19.40 16.60 -15.67
N ILE A 60 -18.53 15.65 -16.01
CA ILE A 60 -18.95 14.32 -16.47
C ILE A 60 -19.74 13.61 -15.37
N VAL A 61 -19.24 13.60 -14.13
CA VAL A 61 -19.96 13.03 -12.98
C VAL A 61 -21.30 13.73 -12.79
N LEU A 62 -21.35 15.06 -12.87
CA LEU A 62 -22.60 15.82 -12.75
C LEU A 62 -23.60 15.39 -13.84
N VAL A 63 -23.17 15.29 -15.10
CA VAL A 63 -24.02 14.83 -16.21
C VAL A 63 -24.50 13.38 -15.99
N PHE A 64 -23.64 12.47 -15.55
CA PHE A 64 -24.04 11.10 -15.25
C PHE A 64 -25.06 11.05 -14.11
N THR A 65 -24.85 11.83 -13.05
CA THR A 65 -25.79 11.91 -11.93
C THR A 65 -27.13 12.52 -12.33
N THR A 66 -27.15 13.54 -13.20
CA THR A 66 -28.39 14.15 -13.67
C THR A 66 -29.16 13.25 -14.63
N VAL A 67 -28.45 12.53 -15.51
CA VAL A 67 -29.06 11.53 -16.41
C VAL A 67 -29.64 10.36 -15.61
N TRP A 68 -28.93 9.86 -14.60
CA TRP A 68 -29.45 8.84 -13.68
C TRP A 68 -30.76 9.29 -13.01
N LEU A 69 -30.77 10.53 -12.49
CA LEU A 69 -31.92 11.09 -11.77
C LEU A 69 -33.12 11.33 -12.70
N LEU A 70 -32.88 11.70 -13.96
CA LEU A 70 -33.91 11.84 -15.00
C LEU A 70 -34.55 10.50 -15.38
N ILE A 71 -33.77 9.41 -15.44
CA ILE A 71 -34.30 8.07 -15.74
C ILE A 71 -35.22 7.59 -14.62
N GLU A 72 -34.86 7.87 -13.37
CA GLU A 72 -35.61 7.43 -12.18
C GLU A 72 -36.91 8.23 -11.97
N GLN A 73 -36.96 9.49 -12.41
CA GLN A 73 -38.20 10.28 -12.43
C GLN A 73 -39.18 9.87 -13.54
N ASN A 74 -38.69 9.37 -14.67
CA ASN A 74 -39.54 9.03 -15.83
C ASN A 74 -40.21 7.65 -15.69
N SER A 75 -39.83 6.83 -14.70
CA SER A 75 -40.45 5.51 -14.46
C SER A 75 -41.68 5.52 -13.54
N VAL A 76 -42.09 6.69 -13.01
CA VAL A 76 -43.22 6.80 -12.07
C VAL A 76 -44.58 7.02 -12.76
N ASP A 77 -44.61 7.46 -14.02
CA ASP A 77 -45.85 7.89 -14.69
C ASP A 77 -46.57 6.83 -15.53
N GLN A 78 -46.20 5.55 -15.45
CA GLN A 78 -46.81 4.51 -16.29
C GLN A 78 -47.44 3.35 -15.52
N TYR A 79 -48.37 3.64 -14.61
CA TYR A 79 -49.44 2.69 -14.25
C TYR A 79 -50.75 3.44 -13.92
N ILE A 80 -51.48 3.85 -14.96
CA ILE A 80 -52.92 4.11 -14.88
C ILE A 80 -53.61 3.18 -15.89
N VAL A 81 -54.43 2.23 -15.39
CA VAL A 81 -55.54 1.61 -16.12
C VAL A 81 -56.72 1.44 -15.12
N PRO A 82 -57.96 1.80 -15.50
CA PRO A 82 -59.10 1.89 -14.57
C PRO A 82 -59.91 0.58 -14.43
N ALA A 83 -60.57 0.48 -13.28
CA ALA A 83 -61.80 -0.24 -12.89
C ALA A 83 -62.32 -1.44 -13.72
N SER A 84 -62.51 -2.60 -13.08
CA SER A 84 -63.85 -3.05 -12.59
C SER A 84 -63.85 -4.45 -11.94
N GLU A 85 -64.65 -4.53 -10.88
CA GLU A 85 -65.40 -5.67 -10.33
C GLU A 85 -64.68 -6.85 -9.62
N GLY A 86 -64.98 -6.96 -8.30
CA GLY A 86 -64.87 -8.20 -7.53
C GLY A 86 -64.38 -8.04 -6.09
N GLN A 87 -65.25 -7.59 -5.17
CA GLN A 87 -65.11 -7.80 -3.71
C GLN A 87 -66.24 -8.75 -3.24
N PRO A 88 -66.19 -9.38 -2.05
CA PRO A 88 -65.14 -9.35 -1.02
C PRO A 88 -64.76 -10.74 -0.46
N ALA A 89 -63.61 -10.84 0.21
CA ALA A 89 -63.41 -11.86 1.24
C ALA A 89 -62.57 -11.30 2.41
N SER A 90 -63.30 -11.08 3.51
CA SER A 90 -62.89 -11.09 4.93
C SER A 90 -61.74 -10.19 5.42
N GLU A 91 -62.17 -9.14 6.11
CA GLU A 91 -61.53 -8.41 7.20
C GLU A 91 -60.85 -9.27 8.27
N GLY A 92 -59.80 -8.71 8.88
CA GLY A 92 -59.23 -9.15 10.16
C GLY A 92 -57.81 -8.67 10.43
N GLN A 93 -57.58 -7.36 10.38
CA GLN A 93 -56.28 -6.71 10.55
C GLN A 93 -55.78 -6.71 12.02
N PRO A 94 -54.45 -6.74 12.27
CA PRO A 94 -53.82 -6.60 13.57
C PRO A 94 -53.60 -5.13 13.97
N LYS A 95 -53.34 -4.88 15.27
CA LYS A 95 -52.79 -3.62 15.78
C LYS A 95 -51.35 -3.82 16.22
N GLN A 96 -50.43 -3.06 15.64
CA GLN A 96 -49.56 -2.16 16.40
C GLN A 96 -48.80 -1.19 15.48
N GLU A 97 -48.92 0.08 15.85
CA GLU A 97 -48.37 1.28 15.22
C GLU A 97 -46.85 1.43 15.39
N THR A 98 -46.24 1.93 14.30
CA THR A 98 -45.25 3.04 14.13
C THR A 98 -44.08 3.19 15.13
N ILE A 99 -42.87 3.65 14.77
CA ILE A 99 -42.42 4.72 13.86
C ILE A 99 -41.00 4.36 13.37
N GLY A 100 -40.68 4.68 12.11
CA GLY A 100 -39.37 4.41 11.49
C GLY A 100 -38.30 5.49 11.69
N ALA A 101 -37.13 5.22 11.10
CA ALA A 101 -36.28 6.13 10.30
C ALA A 101 -34.79 5.80 10.45
N GLY A 102 -34.05 5.81 9.33
CA GLY A 102 -32.60 6.03 9.34
C GLY A 102 -31.79 5.18 8.37
N LYS A 103 -31.34 5.81 7.28
CA LYS A 103 -30.57 5.25 6.16
C LYS A 103 -29.08 5.02 6.48
N SER A 104 -28.52 4.09 5.70
CA SER A 104 -27.16 3.91 5.18
C SER A 104 -26.11 5.01 5.38
N ALA A 105 -24.85 4.62 5.57
CA ALA A 105 -23.78 4.80 4.55
C ALA A 105 -22.40 4.30 5.03
N ALA A 106 -21.62 3.87 4.05
CA ALA A 106 -20.29 3.32 4.11
C ALA A 106 -19.24 4.26 4.74
N ALA A 107 -18.38 3.68 5.58
CA ALA A 107 -17.21 4.34 6.14
C ALA A 107 -15.94 3.86 5.42
N GLN A 108 -15.24 4.81 4.79
CA GLN A 108 -13.85 4.70 4.37
C GLN A 108 -12.97 4.64 5.63
N GLN A 109 -12.18 3.58 5.78
CA GLN A 109 -11.30 3.43 6.94
C GLN A 109 -9.92 4.03 6.66
N THR A 110 -9.71 5.15 7.36
CA THR A 110 -8.44 5.77 7.71
C THR A 110 -7.61 4.84 8.61
N TYR A 111 -6.30 4.75 8.36
CA TYR A 111 -5.35 4.08 9.24
C TYR A 111 -5.10 4.93 10.51
N PRO A 112 -5.15 4.35 11.72
CA PRO A 112 -4.64 5.01 12.91
C PRO A 112 -3.13 4.75 13.08
N THR A 113 -2.36 5.84 13.11
CA THR A 113 -1.00 5.88 13.65
C THR A 113 -1.05 5.65 15.16
N ALA A 114 -0.42 4.57 15.62
CA ALA A 114 -0.19 4.31 17.05
C ALA A 114 1.20 4.82 17.44
N THR A 115 1.23 5.93 18.17
CA THR A 115 2.33 6.28 19.07
C THR A 115 1.70 6.58 20.42
N ASP A 116 1.86 5.69 21.40
CA ASP A 116 2.30 6.10 22.74
C ASP A 116 2.63 4.89 23.61
N ALA A 117 3.83 4.90 24.19
CA ALA A 117 4.20 4.05 25.31
C ALA A 117 5.26 4.77 26.14
N GLY A 118 4.77 5.59 27.09
CA GLY A 118 5.23 5.70 28.47
C GLY A 118 6.68 6.12 28.75
N ILE A 119 6.86 7.37 29.19
CA ILE A 119 8.02 7.81 29.98
C ILE A 119 7.54 8.51 31.27
N ILE A 120 8.17 8.11 32.38
CA ILE A 120 7.99 8.48 33.79
C ILE A 120 8.38 9.96 34.03
N PRO A 121 7.71 10.73 34.91
CA PRO A 121 8.06 12.13 35.15
C PRO A 121 9.15 12.29 36.22
N SER A 122 10.08 13.22 36.02
CA SER A 122 10.94 13.75 37.09
C SER A 122 11.22 15.24 36.90
N LYS A 123 11.40 15.86 38.06
CA LYS A 123 11.25 17.26 38.44
C LYS A 123 12.40 18.20 38.05
N ASP A 124 12.07 19.49 38.16
CA ASP A 124 12.91 20.64 38.56
C ASP A 124 13.71 21.46 37.52
N SER A 125 13.18 22.67 37.27
CA SER A 125 13.81 23.97 37.56
C SER A 125 14.54 24.79 36.48
N LYS A 126 14.16 26.09 36.50
CA LYS A 126 14.87 27.33 36.12
C LYS A 126 14.99 27.73 34.63
N THR A 127 14.12 28.67 34.29
CA THR A 127 14.35 29.93 33.58
C THR A 127 15.79 30.24 33.14
N GLU A 128 15.99 30.45 31.84
CA GLU A 128 16.83 31.55 31.36
C GLU A 128 16.46 32.01 29.94
N ARG A 129 16.49 33.33 29.78
CA ARG A 129 16.10 34.11 28.62
C ARG A 129 17.33 34.28 27.73
N SER A 130 17.30 33.81 26.48
CA SER A 130 18.32 34.21 25.50
C SER A 130 17.74 34.50 24.12
N LYS A 131 18.28 35.57 23.53
CA LYS A 131 17.84 36.24 22.30
C LYS A 131 18.20 35.42 21.06
N LYS A 132 17.24 35.36 20.13
CA LYS A 132 17.38 35.62 18.68
C LYS A 132 18.41 34.79 17.90
N GLN A 133 17.91 33.76 17.22
CA GLN A 133 18.37 33.31 15.90
C GLN A 133 17.17 32.76 15.12
N PRO A 134 16.91 33.21 13.87
CA PRO A 134 15.89 32.58 13.03
C PRO A 134 16.35 31.15 12.73
N ALA A 135 15.51 30.18 13.08
CA ALA A 135 15.77 28.77 12.83
C ALA A 135 16.07 28.50 11.34
N PRO A 136 17.01 27.60 11.01
CA PRO A 136 17.14 27.12 9.64
C PRO A 136 15.80 26.51 9.22
N GLN A 137 15.27 27.02 8.12
CA GLN A 137 14.01 26.58 7.52
C GLN A 137 14.17 25.11 7.13
N VAL A 138 13.62 24.21 7.95
CA VAL A 138 13.58 22.78 7.65
C VAL A 138 12.69 22.62 6.42
N SER A 139 13.30 22.26 5.31
CA SER A 139 12.61 21.96 4.05
C SER A 139 11.61 20.82 4.26
N SER A 140 10.46 20.97 3.59
CA SER A 140 9.37 20.00 3.39
C SER A 140 9.78 18.51 3.52
N PRO A 141 8.99 17.65 4.22
CA PRO A 141 9.24 16.20 4.43
C PRO A 141 9.34 15.30 3.19
N THR A 142 9.49 15.85 1.99
CA THR A 142 9.46 15.11 0.72
C THR A 142 10.83 14.72 0.17
N ASP A 143 11.95 15.21 0.75
CA ASP A 143 13.30 15.05 0.17
C ASP A 143 14.25 14.02 0.83
N ASP A 144 13.88 13.35 1.92
CA ASP A 144 14.80 12.44 2.65
C ASP A 144 14.59 10.94 2.39
N HIS A 145 13.98 10.57 1.27
CA HIS A 145 13.80 9.16 0.92
C HIS A 145 15.17 8.44 0.74
N TYR A 146 16.15 9.11 0.15
CA TYR A 146 17.51 8.58 0.00
C TYR A 146 18.27 8.47 1.33
N PHE A 147 18.06 9.42 2.25
CA PHE A 147 18.62 9.35 3.59
C PHE A 147 18.01 8.18 4.38
N THR A 148 16.70 7.98 4.24
CA THR A 148 15.96 6.89 4.90
C THR A 148 16.43 5.52 4.40
N VAL A 149 16.67 5.37 3.09
CA VAL A 149 17.26 4.16 2.51
C VAL A 149 18.63 3.87 3.12
N ARG A 150 19.52 4.87 3.16
CA ARG A 150 20.86 4.71 3.75
C ARG A 150 20.79 4.31 5.23
N LEU A 151 19.84 4.87 5.99
CA LEU A 151 19.67 4.55 7.41
C LEU A 151 19.34 3.08 7.65
N TYR A 152 18.45 2.49 6.84
CA TYR A 152 18.09 1.09 6.98
C TYR A 152 19.07 0.14 6.31
N GLN A 153 19.81 0.60 5.29
CA GLN A 153 20.72 -0.23 4.50
C GLN A 153 21.79 -0.91 5.36
N GLU A 154 22.50 -0.15 6.21
CA GLU A 154 23.55 -0.73 7.06
C GLU A 154 22.98 -1.81 8.01
N SER A 155 21.84 -1.52 8.64
CA SER A 155 21.18 -2.48 9.55
C SER A 155 20.66 -3.71 8.79
N ALA A 156 20.15 -3.52 7.58
CA ALA A 156 19.63 -4.59 6.74
C ALA A 156 20.76 -5.51 6.24
N GLU A 157 21.90 -4.93 5.87
CA GLU A 157 23.13 -5.65 5.50
C GLU A 157 23.71 -6.43 6.67
N ASN A 158 23.60 -5.89 7.90
CA ASN A 158 23.94 -6.60 9.14
C ASN A 158 22.93 -7.70 9.55
N GLY A 159 21.93 -7.98 8.71
CA GLY A 159 20.99 -9.08 8.92
C GLY A 159 19.76 -8.74 9.76
N ASN A 160 19.54 -7.47 10.14
CA ASN A 160 18.36 -7.11 10.93
C ASN A 160 17.07 -7.25 10.08
N SER A 161 16.20 -8.19 10.45
CA SER A 161 14.97 -8.48 9.69
C SER A 161 13.99 -7.32 9.63
N ASP A 162 13.91 -6.47 10.66
CA ASP A 162 13.04 -5.29 10.68
C ASP A 162 13.56 -4.21 9.71
N ALA A 163 14.88 -4.01 9.69
CA ALA A 163 15.51 -3.10 8.73
C ALA A 163 15.38 -3.60 7.29
N GLN A 164 15.56 -4.90 7.05
CA GLN A 164 15.34 -5.52 5.73
C GLN A 164 13.88 -5.35 5.27
N TYR A 165 12.91 -5.55 6.15
CA TYR A 165 11.50 -5.32 5.84
C TYR A 165 11.23 -3.85 5.48
N LYS A 166 11.71 -2.91 6.29
CA LYS A 166 11.53 -1.47 6.06
C LYS A 166 12.20 -1.02 4.76
N LEU A 167 13.39 -1.52 4.47
CA LEU A 167 14.09 -1.25 3.21
C LEU A 167 13.31 -1.82 2.01
N GLY A 168 12.78 -3.03 2.13
CA GLY A 168 11.90 -3.63 1.13
C GLY A 168 10.63 -2.80 0.88
N LEU A 169 9.99 -2.29 1.94
CA LEU A 169 8.84 -1.39 1.82
C LEU A 169 9.21 -0.07 1.12
N LEU A 170 10.37 0.52 1.41
CA LEU A 170 10.80 1.75 0.75
C LEU A 170 10.95 1.57 -0.77
N TYR A 171 11.47 0.43 -1.21
CA TYR A 171 11.54 0.10 -2.64
C TYR A 171 10.18 -0.26 -3.25
N LEU A 172 9.24 -0.79 -2.44
CA LEU A 172 7.88 -1.13 -2.88
C LEU A 172 7.00 0.11 -3.06
N THR A 173 6.97 0.98 -2.04
CA THR A 173 6.10 2.17 -1.96
C THR A 173 6.81 3.45 -2.40
N GLY A 174 8.09 3.38 -2.74
CA GLY A 174 8.84 4.51 -3.26
C GLY A 174 8.15 5.11 -4.47
N ASN A 175 8.24 6.44 -4.63
CA ASN A 175 7.74 7.12 -5.81
C ASN A 175 8.86 7.30 -6.84
N GLY A 176 8.58 7.00 -8.11
CA GLY A 176 9.50 7.29 -9.21
C GLY A 176 10.86 6.61 -9.06
N ALA A 177 11.93 7.38 -8.86
CA ALA A 177 13.32 6.92 -8.90
C ALA A 177 13.74 5.92 -7.81
N LEU A 178 12.95 5.79 -6.74
CA LEU A 178 13.21 4.81 -5.67
C LEU A 178 12.34 3.54 -5.79
N GLN A 179 11.38 3.51 -6.71
CA GLN A 179 10.52 2.33 -6.86
C GLN A 179 11.25 1.25 -7.63
N ASP A 180 11.57 0.15 -6.95
CA ASP A 180 12.13 -1.04 -7.58
C ASP A 180 11.53 -2.29 -6.93
N PHE A 181 10.55 -2.88 -7.61
CA PHE A 181 9.88 -4.07 -7.11
C PHE A 181 10.80 -5.29 -7.03
N ALA A 182 11.82 -5.38 -7.90
CA ALA A 182 12.75 -6.50 -7.87
C ALA A 182 13.67 -6.39 -6.64
N GLU A 183 14.14 -5.18 -6.34
CA GLU A 183 14.94 -4.92 -5.13
C GLU A 183 14.11 -5.09 -3.86
N ALA A 184 12.85 -4.61 -3.87
CA ALA A 184 11.90 -4.83 -2.77
C ALA A 184 11.73 -6.32 -2.47
N ALA A 185 11.52 -7.15 -3.50
CA ALA A 185 11.34 -8.58 -3.35
C ALA A 185 12.57 -9.26 -2.73
N LYS A 186 13.79 -8.82 -3.07
CA LYS A 186 15.03 -9.35 -2.47
C LYS A 186 15.10 -9.08 -0.97
N TRP A 187 14.89 -7.82 -0.57
CA TRP A 187 14.94 -7.43 0.83
C TRP A 187 13.82 -8.06 1.67
N LEU A 188 12.60 -8.09 1.13
CA LEU A 188 11.48 -8.77 1.77
C LEU A 188 11.72 -10.28 1.90
N LYS A 189 12.36 -10.92 0.90
CA LYS A 189 12.74 -12.33 0.98
C LYS A 189 13.72 -12.61 2.12
N LEU A 190 14.75 -11.79 2.29
CA LEU A 190 15.69 -11.94 3.39
C LEU A 190 14.97 -11.84 4.76
N ALA A 191 14.09 -10.85 4.94
CA ALA A 191 13.32 -10.71 6.17
C ALA A 191 12.33 -11.88 6.38
N ALA A 192 11.66 -12.33 5.31
CA ALA A 192 10.71 -13.43 5.33
C ALA A 192 11.37 -14.76 5.68
N GLU A 193 12.59 -15.00 5.18
CA GLU A 193 13.41 -16.17 5.49
C GLU A 193 13.85 -16.20 6.96
N GLN A 194 13.95 -15.05 7.62
CA GLN A 194 14.18 -14.95 9.06
C GLN A 194 12.90 -15.17 9.90
N GLY A 195 11.74 -15.27 9.27
CA GLY A 195 10.46 -15.46 9.95
C GLY A 195 9.71 -14.17 10.27
N TYR A 196 10.08 -13.04 9.64
CA TYR A 196 9.36 -11.79 9.82
C TYR A 196 8.00 -11.85 9.12
N ALA A 197 6.92 -11.96 9.91
CA ALA A 197 5.58 -12.30 9.42
C ALA A 197 5.01 -11.32 8.38
N LEU A 198 5.24 -10.02 8.57
CA LEU A 198 4.77 -9.01 7.60
C LEU A 198 5.55 -9.09 6.28
N ALA A 199 6.83 -9.43 6.31
CA ALA A 199 7.63 -9.63 5.09
C ALA A 199 7.17 -10.87 4.33
N GLN A 200 6.79 -11.94 5.04
CA GLN A 200 6.18 -13.12 4.43
C GLN A 200 4.85 -12.77 3.75
N TYR A 201 4.03 -11.93 4.37
CA TYR A 201 2.78 -11.47 3.77
C TYR A 201 3.03 -10.67 2.48
N GLU A 202 3.88 -9.64 2.54
CA GLU A 202 4.19 -8.80 1.38
C GLU A 202 4.84 -9.59 0.23
N LEU A 203 5.78 -10.48 0.55
CA LEU A 203 6.41 -11.35 -0.45
C LEU A 203 5.39 -12.29 -1.12
N GLY A 204 4.43 -12.79 -0.34
CA GLY A 204 3.32 -13.59 -0.84
C GLY A 204 2.46 -12.82 -1.85
N LEU A 205 2.18 -11.54 -1.59
CA LEU A 205 1.45 -10.67 -2.52
C LEU A 205 2.26 -10.34 -3.78
N ILE A 206 3.57 -10.13 -3.64
CA ILE A 206 4.48 -9.89 -4.76
C ILE A 206 4.46 -11.09 -5.73
N TYR A 207 4.58 -12.32 -5.23
CA TYR A 207 4.50 -13.52 -6.10
C TYR A 207 3.12 -13.73 -6.71
N ARG A 208 2.04 -13.32 -6.03
CA ARG A 208 0.67 -13.40 -6.56
C ARG A 208 0.47 -12.49 -7.76
N THR A 209 1.01 -11.27 -7.67
CA THR A 209 0.77 -10.18 -8.62
C THR A 209 1.86 -10.05 -9.69
N GLY A 210 3.07 -10.56 -9.42
CA GLY A 210 4.20 -10.51 -10.33
C GLY A 210 4.93 -9.16 -10.37
N HIS A 211 4.85 -8.35 -9.30
CA HIS A 211 5.59 -7.08 -9.23
C HIS A 211 7.09 -7.35 -9.03
N GLY A 212 7.91 -7.11 -10.05
CA GLY A 212 9.37 -7.26 -9.96
C GLY A 212 9.88 -8.71 -9.93
N VAL A 213 8.98 -9.69 -9.88
CA VAL A 213 9.27 -11.13 -9.98
C VAL A 213 8.24 -11.80 -10.88
N ALA A 214 8.57 -12.98 -11.41
CA ALA A 214 7.58 -13.77 -12.15
C ALA A 214 6.43 -14.20 -11.22
N ILE A 215 5.21 -14.24 -11.76
CA ILE A 215 4.05 -14.75 -11.03
C ILE A 215 4.29 -16.22 -10.66
N ASP A 216 4.18 -16.53 -9.38
CA ASP A 216 4.30 -17.88 -8.85
C ASP A 216 3.28 -18.10 -7.73
N GLN A 217 2.15 -18.72 -8.08
CA GLN A 217 1.05 -18.98 -7.15
C GLN A 217 1.46 -20.00 -6.05
N VAL A 218 2.41 -20.89 -6.33
CA VAL A 218 2.90 -21.87 -5.34
C VAL A 218 3.69 -21.15 -4.28
N GLN A 219 4.66 -20.31 -4.67
CA GLN A 219 5.43 -19.49 -3.73
C GLN A 219 4.54 -18.50 -2.99
N SER A 220 3.59 -17.87 -3.68
CA SER A 220 2.61 -16.98 -3.05
C SER A 220 1.86 -17.69 -1.92
N TYR A 221 1.31 -18.88 -2.18
CA TYR A 221 0.63 -19.67 -1.16
C TYR A 221 1.56 -20.01 0.02
N VAL A 222 2.80 -20.43 -0.26
CA VAL A 222 3.76 -20.80 0.79
C VAL A 222 3.96 -19.64 1.76
N TRP A 223 4.29 -18.46 1.26
CA TRP A 223 4.58 -17.29 2.09
C TRP A 223 3.34 -16.76 2.82
N LEU A 224 2.18 -16.71 2.15
CA LEU A 224 0.92 -16.31 2.79
C LEU A 224 0.48 -17.30 3.88
N ASN A 225 0.72 -18.59 3.67
CA ASN A 225 0.42 -19.61 4.68
C ASN A 225 1.32 -19.50 5.92
N LEU A 226 2.60 -19.16 5.73
CA LEU A 226 3.52 -18.89 6.84
C LEU A 226 3.12 -17.61 7.60
N ALA A 227 2.79 -16.54 6.89
CA ALA A 227 2.33 -15.29 7.49
C ALA A 227 1.01 -15.49 8.28
N ALA A 228 0.07 -16.26 7.74
CA ALA A 228 -1.16 -16.63 8.42
C ALA A 228 -0.89 -17.45 9.69
N ALA A 229 0.04 -18.41 9.64
CA ALA A 229 0.44 -19.19 10.81
C ALA A 229 1.12 -18.31 11.89
N ALA A 230 1.75 -17.21 11.50
CA ALA A 230 2.32 -16.21 12.40
C ALA A 230 1.29 -15.18 12.91
N GLY A 231 0.02 -15.28 12.51
CA GLY A 231 -1.09 -14.46 13.03
C GLY A 231 -1.57 -13.32 12.13
N ILE A 232 -1.00 -13.15 10.93
CA ILE A 232 -1.45 -12.12 9.99
C ILE A 232 -2.81 -12.50 9.38
N GLN A 233 -3.88 -11.85 9.85
CA GLN A 233 -5.26 -12.17 9.42
C GLN A 233 -5.47 -11.92 7.93
N GLN A 234 -4.90 -10.84 7.38
CA GLN A 234 -4.99 -10.52 5.96
C GLN A 234 -4.39 -11.63 5.08
N ALA A 235 -3.38 -12.35 5.59
CA ALA A 235 -2.75 -13.45 4.89
C ALA A 235 -3.67 -14.66 4.74
N VAL A 236 -4.64 -14.87 5.64
CA VAL A 236 -5.62 -15.97 5.56
C VAL A 236 -6.47 -15.80 4.31
N ALA A 237 -7.06 -14.63 4.13
CA ALA A 237 -7.91 -14.32 2.98
C ALA A 237 -7.12 -14.37 1.66
N ALA A 238 -5.93 -13.75 1.63
CA ALA A 238 -5.07 -13.78 0.45
C ALA A 238 -4.62 -15.21 0.09
N ARG A 239 -4.30 -16.05 1.09
CA ARG A 239 -3.94 -17.46 0.90
C ARG A 239 -5.11 -18.24 0.31
N GLU A 240 -6.33 -18.00 0.78
CA GLU A 240 -7.52 -18.68 0.26
C GLU A 240 -7.83 -18.28 -1.19
N GLU A 241 -7.61 -17.01 -1.56
CA GLU A 241 -7.69 -16.58 -2.95
C GLU A 241 -6.71 -17.35 -3.83
N VAL A 242 -5.45 -17.44 -3.43
CA VAL A 242 -4.41 -18.20 -4.15
C VAL A 242 -4.74 -19.69 -4.19
N MET A 243 -5.29 -20.26 -3.11
CA MET A 243 -5.68 -21.68 -3.08
C MET A 243 -6.66 -22.04 -4.21
N ARG A 244 -7.56 -21.12 -4.58
CA ARG A 244 -8.54 -21.33 -5.66
C ARG A 244 -7.92 -21.37 -7.05
N SER A 245 -6.74 -20.79 -7.24
CA SER A 245 -6.02 -20.78 -8.52
C SER A 245 -5.08 -21.97 -8.70
N LEU A 246 -4.77 -22.70 -7.63
CA LEU A 246 -3.85 -23.84 -7.65
C LEU A 246 -4.56 -25.16 -7.99
N ASN A 247 -3.88 -26.02 -8.76
CA ASN A 247 -4.31 -27.41 -8.91
C ASN A 247 -3.88 -28.27 -7.70
N GLY A 248 -4.46 -29.47 -7.56
CA GLY A 248 -4.21 -30.33 -6.39
C GLY A 248 -2.74 -30.70 -6.17
N LYS A 249 -1.95 -30.91 -7.24
CA LYS A 249 -0.51 -31.21 -7.14
C LYS A 249 0.26 -30.01 -6.61
N GLN A 250 -0.02 -28.82 -7.16
CA GLN A 250 0.61 -27.58 -6.75
C GLN A 250 0.26 -27.21 -5.31
N LEU A 251 -1.00 -27.39 -4.90
CA LEU A 251 -1.43 -27.15 -3.52
C LEU A 251 -0.73 -28.09 -2.53
N ALA A 252 -0.64 -29.39 -2.85
CA ALA A 252 0.06 -30.35 -2.01
C ALA A 252 1.56 -30.01 -1.89
N GLN A 253 2.18 -29.59 -2.99
CA GLN A 253 3.57 -29.10 -3.00
C GLN A 253 3.73 -27.87 -2.12
N ALA A 254 2.86 -26.86 -2.26
CA ALA A 254 2.92 -25.63 -1.50
C ALA A 254 2.75 -25.88 0.02
N GLN A 255 1.74 -26.68 0.40
CA GLN A 255 1.53 -27.07 1.80
C GLN A 255 2.72 -27.82 2.38
N LYS A 256 3.33 -28.74 1.60
CA LYS A 256 4.54 -29.44 2.01
C LYS A 256 5.70 -28.46 2.25
N ALA A 257 5.94 -27.54 1.31
CA ALA A 257 7.00 -26.55 1.44
C ALA A 257 6.83 -25.65 2.68
N SER A 258 5.61 -25.20 3.00
CA SER A 258 5.36 -24.46 4.24
C SER A 258 5.68 -25.27 5.50
N ARG A 259 5.28 -26.55 5.54
CA ARG A 259 5.57 -27.43 6.70
C ARG A 259 7.06 -27.67 6.86
N ASP A 260 7.76 -27.95 5.76
CA ASP A 260 9.19 -28.20 5.76
C ASP A 260 9.97 -26.96 6.23
N TRP A 261 9.53 -25.77 5.82
CA TRP A 261 10.09 -24.50 6.31
C TRP A 261 9.90 -24.34 7.83
N LEU A 262 8.69 -24.56 8.36
CA LEU A 262 8.42 -24.47 9.80
C LEU A 262 9.25 -25.48 10.60
N ALA A 263 9.39 -26.70 10.09
CA ALA A 263 10.22 -27.74 10.70
C ALA A 263 11.72 -27.39 10.68
N SER A 264 12.21 -26.71 9.63
CA SER A 264 13.60 -26.24 9.59
C SER A 264 13.87 -25.19 10.67
N LYS A 265 12.90 -24.31 10.95
CA LYS A 265 13.03 -23.24 11.96
C LYS A 265 12.92 -23.76 13.39
N SER A 266 12.10 -24.78 13.65
CA SER A 266 12.05 -25.40 14.97
C SER A 266 13.37 -26.10 15.34
N LYS A 267 14.01 -26.78 14.38
CA LYS A 267 15.33 -27.40 14.58
C LYS A 267 16.41 -26.37 14.92
N SER A 268 16.47 -25.23 14.22
CA SER A 268 17.44 -24.17 14.54
C SER A 268 17.26 -23.54 15.92
N LYS A 269 16.09 -23.70 16.55
CA LYS A 269 15.78 -23.13 17.86
C LYS A 269 16.08 -24.09 19.02
N THR A 270 16.40 -25.35 18.75
CA THR A 270 16.72 -26.34 19.78
C THR A 270 18.23 -26.30 20.02
N PRO A 271 18.73 -25.78 21.16
CA PRO A 271 20.14 -25.87 21.46
C PRO A 271 20.50 -27.34 21.65
N ASP A 272 21.59 -27.76 21.02
CA ASP A 272 22.16 -29.10 21.09
C ASP A 272 22.55 -29.40 22.55
N ASN A 273 21.60 -29.92 23.34
CA ASN A 273 21.88 -30.32 24.71
C ASN A 273 22.62 -31.66 24.61
N GLY A 274 23.94 -31.54 24.71
CA GLY A 274 24.91 -32.59 24.46
C GLY A 274 24.49 -33.93 25.02
N SER A 275 24.59 -34.94 24.16
CA SER A 275 24.50 -36.34 24.49
C SER A 275 25.51 -36.68 25.60
N SER A 276 25.07 -36.69 26.85
CA SER A 276 25.80 -37.33 27.95
C SER A 276 25.76 -38.84 27.74
N LYS A 277 26.75 -39.31 26.98
CA LYS A 277 27.11 -40.72 26.87
C LYS A 277 27.37 -41.23 28.30
N PRO A 278 26.68 -42.28 28.79
CA PRO A 278 27.02 -42.84 30.09
C PRO A 278 28.39 -43.51 29.97
N SER A 279 29.38 -42.97 30.69
CA SER A 279 30.65 -43.66 30.92
C SER A 279 30.34 -44.99 31.59
N ARG A 280 30.66 -46.07 30.86
CA ARG A 280 30.91 -47.37 31.48
C ARG A 280 32.21 -47.26 32.24
N ASP A 281 32.13 -47.05 33.55
CA ASP A 281 33.24 -47.34 34.44
C ASP A 281 33.25 -48.86 34.69
N ILE A 282 34.27 -49.47 34.10
CA ILE A 282 34.81 -50.79 34.43
C ILE A 282 35.82 -50.53 35.54
N HIS A 283 35.67 -51.17 36.70
CA HIS A 283 36.67 -51.53 37.73
C HIS A 283 35.85 -52.00 38.95
N GLU A 284 36.10 -53.09 39.67
CA GLU A 284 36.96 -54.27 39.63
C GLU A 284 36.40 -55.19 40.75
#